data_AF-A0A1E3JEU0-F1
#
_entry.id   AF-A0A1E3JEU0-F1
#
_cell.length_a   1.000
_cell.length_b   1.000
_cell.length_c   1.000
_cell.angle_alpha   90.00
_cell.angle_beta   90.00
_cell.angle_gamma   90.00
#
_symmetry.space_group_name_H-M   'P 1'
#
loop_
_entity.id
_entity.type
_entity.pdbx_description
1 polymer ?
#
loop_
_entity_poly.entity_id
_entity_poly.type
_entity_poly.pdbx_seq_one_letter_code
_entity_poly.pdbx_strand_id
1 'polypeptide(L)'
;MGGANLEIFKFGFYLFTPIYVMVKFADPDWYAAYVAPLKEQFWPPYEETHQPPKTHDAVRSELDRMKAERLAGAKRRQVDQAALGEDGVVPEGQAGVEGGRGQGTGTRWKVSGGGRLV
;
A
#
# COMPACT_ATOMS: atom_id res chain seq x y z
N MET A 1 -27.90 3.48 49.94
CA MET A 1 -28.06 4.33 48.73
C MET A 1 -27.38 5.65 48.99
N GLY A 2 -26.21 5.91 48.39
CA GLY A 2 -25.53 7.19 48.55
C GLY A 2 -26.38 8.26 47.89
N GLY A 3 -27.02 9.12 48.69
CA GLY A 3 -27.92 10.18 48.22
C GLY A 3 -27.20 11.27 47.41
N ALA A 4 -27.73 12.50 47.44
CA ALA A 4 -27.25 13.63 46.63
C ALA A 4 -25.71 13.85 46.60
N ASN A 5 -24.99 13.51 47.67
CA ASN A 5 -23.52 13.58 47.72
C ASN A 5 -22.82 12.71 46.65
N LEU A 6 -23.38 11.55 46.31
CA LEU A 6 -22.82 10.68 45.28
C LEU A 6 -23.02 11.27 43.88
N GLU A 7 -24.13 11.97 43.68
CA GLU A 7 -24.42 12.65 42.43
C GLU A 7 -23.42 13.80 42.22
N ILE A 8 -23.19 14.62 43.24
CA ILE A 8 -22.23 15.74 43.19
C ILE A 8 -20.82 15.26 42.87
N PHE A 9 -20.38 14.14 43.48
CA PHE A 9 -19.09 13.54 43.15
C PHE A 9 -19.01 13.09 41.69
N LYS A 10 -20.05 12.40 41.18
CA LYS A 10 -20.08 11.94 39.79
C LYS A 10 -20.08 13.11 38.82
N PHE A 11 -20.86 14.16 39.10
CA PHE A 11 -20.88 15.37 38.26
C PHE A 11 -19.51 16.05 38.24
N GLY A 12 -18.87 16.22 39.41
CA GLY A 12 -17.50 16.72 39.49
C GLY A 12 -16.52 15.84 38.70
N PHE A 13 -16.57 14.52 38.88
CA PHE A 13 -15.71 13.59 38.16
C PHE A 13 -15.92 13.67 36.65
N TYR A 14 -17.17 13.69 36.16
CA TYR A 14 -17.45 13.77 34.73
C TYR A 14 -17.07 15.11 34.12
N LEU A 15 -17.10 16.20 34.89
CA LEU A 15 -16.68 17.51 34.42
C LEU A 15 -15.14 17.65 34.42
N PHE A 16 -14.49 17.29 35.53
CA PHE A 16 -13.05 17.54 35.70
C PHE A 16 -12.17 16.48 35.03
N THR A 17 -12.61 15.22 34.93
CA THR A 17 -11.84 14.17 34.25
C THR A 17 -11.46 14.53 32.81
N PRO A 18 -12.39 14.91 31.92
CA PRO A 18 -12.02 15.26 30.55
C PRO A 18 -11.15 16.52 30.48
N ILE A 19 -11.41 17.52 31.33
CA ILE A 19 -10.59 18.74 31.40
C ILE A 19 -9.16 18.40 31.85
N TYR A 20 -9.03 17.55 32.87
CA TYR A 20 -7.75 17.09 33.39
C TYR A 20 -6.97 16.32 32.32
N VAL A 21 -7.61 15.40 31.60
CA VAL A 21 -7.01 14.68 30.48
C VAL A 21 -6.51 15.66 29.42
N MET A 22 -7.32 16.66 29.05
CA MET A 22 -6.87 17.68 28.10
C MET A 22 -5.66 18.44 28.63
N VAL A 23 -5.68 18.96 29.87
CA VAL A 23 -4.53 19.70 30.41
C VAL A 23 -3.27 18.83 30.52
N LYS A 24 -3.42 17.56 30.90
CA LYS A 24 -2.29 16.66 31.12
C LYS A 24 -1.63 16.19 29.82
N PHE A 25 -2.40 16.04 28.74
CA PHE A 25 -1.96 15.45 27.48
C PHE A 25 -1.99 16.41 26.28
N ALA A 26 -2.59 17.60 26.40
CA ALA A 26 -2.58 18.62 25.34
C ALA A 26 -1.35 19.54 25.39
N ASP A 27 -0.40 19.27 26.27
CA ASP A 27 0.86 19.99 26.32
C ASP A 27 1.69 19.68 25.05
N PRO A 28 2.18 20.70 24.31
CA PRO A 28 3.06 20.51 23.16
C PRO A 28 4.29 19.66 23.47
N ASP A 29 4.85 19.79 24.68
CA ASP A 29 6.04 19.05 25.12
C ASP A 29 5.71 17.56 25.32
N TRP A 30 4.50 17.25 25.81
CA TRP A 30 4.05 15.86 25.92
C TRP A 30 3.94 15.21 24.54
N TYR A 31 3.36 15.92 23.56
CA TYR A 31 3.28 15.42 22.20
C TYR A 31 4.68 15.17 21.60
N ALA A 32 5.61 16.10 21.77
CA ALA A 32 6.97 15.99 21.27
C ALA A 32 7.76 14.83 21.91
N ALA A 33 7.55 14.59 23.22
CA ALA A 33 8.27 13.55 23.95
C ALA A 33 7.70 12.15 23.75
N TYR A 34 6.38 12.01 23.60
CA TYR A 34 5.72 10.69 23.63
C TYR A 34 5.07 10.27 22.32
N VAL A 35 4.58 11.21 21.49
CA VAL A 35 3.86 10.90 20.25
C VAL A 35 4.75 11.04 19.03
N ALA A 36 5.51 12.13 18.93
CA ALA A 36 6.38 12.38 17.78
C ALA A 36 7.41 11.25 17.53
N PRO A 37 8.07 10.65 18.54
CA PRO A 37 9.05 9.58 18.31
C PRO A 37 8.42 8.28 17.81
N LEU A 38 7.14 8.03 18.13
CA LEU A 38 6.44 6.83 17.64
C LEU A 38 6.28 6.83 16.12
N LYS A 39 6.30 8.00 15.48
CA LYS A 39 6.27 8.12 14.01
C LYS A 39 7.45 7.40 13.37
N GLU A 40 8.63 7.44 14.00
CA GLU A 40 9.86 6.87 13.46
C GLU A 40 9.88 5.34 13.58
N GLN A 41 9.17 4.78 14.57
CA GLN A 41 9.03 3.33 14.71
C GLN A 41 8.03 2.74 13.70
N PHE A 42 6.97 3.49 13.38
CA PHE A 42 5.84 2.95 12.63
C PHE A 42 5.94 3.25 11.12
N TRP A 43 6.57 4.35 10.73
CA TRP A 43 6.81 4.70 9.33
C TRP A 43 8.27 4.46 8.95
N PRO A 44 8.54 3.86 7.77
CA PRO A 44 9.88 3.81 7.22
C PRO A 44 10.49 5.22 7.15
N PRO A 45 11.81 5.36 7.35
CA PRO A 45 12.49 6.64 7.14
C PRO A 45 12.14 7.25 5.79
N TYR A 46 12.02 8.58 5.73
CA TYR A 46 11.68 9.29 4.50
C TYR A 46 12.70 9.07 3.38
N GLU A 47 13.94 8.75 3.73
CA GLU A 47 15.02 8.44 2.78
C GLU A 47 14.90 7.04 2.17
N GLU A 48 14.28 6.09 2.87
CA GLU A 48 14.00 4.74 2.34
C GLU A 48 12.71 4.71 1.53
N THR A 49 11.86 5.73 1.69
CA THR A 49 10.61 5.85 0.96
C THR A 49 10.88 6.45 -0.42
N HIS A 50 10.25 5.89 -1.45
CA HIS A 50 10.32 6.46 -2.80
C HIS A 50 9.78 7.89 -2.81
N GLN A 51 10.65 8.88 -3.02
CA GLN A 51 10.30 10.29 -3.06
C GLN A 51 9.80 10.68 -4.45
N PRO A 52 8.52 11.09 -4.61
CA PRO A 52 8.03 11.54 -5.90
C PRO A 52 8.77 12.81 -6.35
N PRO A 53 9.02 12.98 -7.66
CA PRO A 53 9.60 14.21 -8.19
C PRO A 53 8.72 15.41 -7.86
N LYS A 54 9.29 16.44 -7.24
CA LYS A 54 8.55 17.62 -6.76
C LYS A 54 8.49 18.77 -7.78
N THR A 55 9.31 18.72 -8.82
CA THR A 55 9.40 19.76 -9.87
C THR A 55 8.91 19.23 -11.21
N HIS A 56 8.34 20.11 -12.03
CA HIS A 56 7.75 19.73 -13.32
C HIS A 56 8.78 19.09 -14.27
N ASP A 57 10.01 19.62 -14.31
CA ASP A 57 11.08 19.08 -15.15
C ASP A 57 11.51 17.67 -14.71
N ALA A 58 11.62 17.45 -13.39
CA ALA A 58 11.93 16.14 -12.82
C ALA A 58 10.80 15.12 -13.05
N VAL A 59 9.53 15.56 -13.04
CA VAL A 59 8.41 14.70 -13.41
C VAL A 59 8.53 14.25 -14.87
N ARG A 60 8.92 15.15 -15.77
CA ARG A 60 9.04 14.84 -17.19
C ARG A 60 10.18 13.85 -17.47
N SER A 61 11.35 14.05 -16.86
CA SER A 61 12.47 13.11 -16.98
C SER A 61 12.10 11.72 -16.46
N GLU A 62 11.38 11.66 -15.35
CA GLU A 62 11.01 10.39 -14.74
C GLU A 62 9.93 9.66 -15.53
N LEU A 63 9.00 10.40 -16.14
CA LEU A 63 8.05 9.84 -17.10
C LEU A 63 8.74 9.23 -18.32
N ASP A 64 9.77 9.89 -18.84
CA ASP A 64 10.50 9.39 -19.99
C ASP A 64 11.33 8.14 -19.63
N ARG A 65 11.93 8.08 -18.42
CA ARG A 65 12.52 6.84 -17.86
C ARG A 65 11.50 5.70 -17.81
N MET A 66 10.32 5.96 -17.22
CA MET A 66 9.27 4.94 -17.09
C MET A 66 8.76 4.44 -18.45
N LYS A 67 8.68 5.32 -19.46
CA LYS A 67 8.30 4.91 -20.83
C LYS A 67 9.36 4.00 -21.45
N ALA A 68 10.64 4.34 -21.30
CA ALA A 68 11.74 3.53 -21.81
C ALA A 68 11.76 2.13 -21.18
N GLU A 69 11.54 2.04 -19.87
CA GLU A 69 11.45 0.76 -19.15
C GLU A 69 10.28 -0.10 -19.64
N ARG A 70 9.11 0.50 -19.89
CA ARG A 70 7.95 -0.22 -20.45
C ARG A 70 8.25 -0.81 -21.83
N LEU A 71 8.88 -0.03 -22.71
CA LEU A 71 9.25 -0.48 -24.05
C LEU A 71 10.27 -1.61 -24.00
N ALA A 72 11.27 -1.51 -23.12
CA ALA A 72 12.26 -2.56 -22.90
C ALA A 72 11.62 -3.86 -22.37
N GLY A 73 10.70 -3.76 -21.41
CA GLY A 73 9.95 -4.90 -20.88
C GLY A 73 8.98 -5.51 -21.89
N ALA A 74 8.40 -4.71 -22.81
CA ALA A 74 7.59 -5.22 -23.91
C ALA A 74 8.45 -6.02 -24.91
N LYS A 75 9.63 -5.51 -25.27
CA LYS A 75 10.57 -6.19 -26.18
C LYS A 75 11.07 -7.52 -25.59
N ARG A 76 11.42 -7.56 -24.29
CA ARG A 76 11.82 -8.81 -23.61
C ARG A 76 10.71 -9.86 -23.68
N ARG A 77 9.46 -9.48 -23.38
CA ARG A 77 8.29 -10.37 -23.49
C ARG A 77 8.01 -10.87 -24.91
N GLN A 78 8.38 -10.11 -25.94
CA GLN A 78 8.26 -10.55 -27.34
C GLN A 78 9.35 -11.56 -27.71
N VAL A 79 10.59 -11.34 -27.25
CA VAL A 79 11.70 -12.28 -27.46
C VAL A 79 11.45 -13.60 -26.73
N ASP A 80 10.99 -13.56 -25.48
CA ASP A 80 10.64 -14.76 -24.72
C ASP A 80 9.48 -15.53 -25.40
N GLN A 81 8.48 -14.84 -25.97
CA GLN A 81 7.41 -15.47 -26.74
C GLN A 81 7.89 -16.03 -28.09
N ALA A 82 8.84 -15.38 -28.75
CA ALA A 82 9.43 -15.90 -29.98
C ALA A 82 10.28 -17.15 -29.71
N ALA A 83 11.06 -17.15 -28.63
CA ALA A 83 11.86 -18.30 -28.20
C ALA A 83 10.98 -19.49 -27.78
N LEU A 84 9.85 -19.23 -27.10
CA LEU A 84 8.86 -20.27 -26.76
C LEU A 84 8.01 -20.72 -27.97
N GLY A 85 8.04 -19.99 -29.08
CA GLY A 85 7.31 -20.30 -30.31
C GLY A 85 8.07 -21.19 -31.31
N GLU A 86 9.38 -21.38 -31.14
CA GLU A 86 10.21 -22.22 -32.02
C GLU A 86 10.28 -23.70 -31.58
N ASP A 87 9.90 -24.04 -30.35
CA ASP A 87 9.87 -25.44 -29.84
C ASP A 87 8.47 -26.10 -29.91
N GLY A 88 7.57 -25.55 -30.74
CA GLY A 88 6.18 -25.99 -30.90
C GLY A 88 5.91 -27.00 -32.01
N VAL A 89 6.76 -27.99 -32.25
CA VAL A 89 6.35 -29.23 -32.94
C VAL A 89 5.83 -30.19 -31.88
N VAL A 90 4.52 -30.38 -31.86
CA VAL A 90 3.81 -31.32 -30.97
C VAL A 90 4.10 -32.76 -31.44
N PRO A 91 4.75 -33.64 -30.65
CA PRO A 91 4.53 -35.06 -30.78
C PRO A 91 3.22 -35.39 -30.04
N GLU A 92 2.23 -35.80 -30.84
CA GLU A 92 1.01 -36.42 -30.37
C GLU A 92 1.37 -37.69 -29.57
N GLY A 93 1.05 -37.73 -28.27
CA GLY A 93 1.20 -38.97 -27.52
C GLY A 93 1.31 -38.82 -26.01
N GLN A 94 0.27 -39.34 -25.35
CA GLN A 94 0.27 -39.94 -24.02
C GLN A 94 -0.15 -39.05 -22.84
N ALA A 95 -1.40 -39.32 -22.46
CA ALA A 95 -2.00 -39.06 -21.18
C ALA A 95 -1.17 -39.59 -20.00
N GLY A 96 -1.15 -38.85 -18.88
CA GLY A 96 -0.88 -39.45 -17.58
C GLY A 96 -0.39 -38.51 -16.49
N VAL A 97 -1.30 -38.20 -15.55
CA VAL A 97 -1.09 -38.25 -14.09
C VAL A 97 -0.16 -37.22 -13.41
N GLU A 98 -0.82 -36.24 -12.79
CA GLU A 98 -0.73 -35.85 -11.35
C GLU A 98 0.59 -35.28 -10.75
N GLY A 99 0.46 -34.09 -10.11
CA GLY A 99 1.24 -33.80 -8.89
C GLY A 99 1.77 -32.37 -8.68
N GLY A 100 1.00 -31.52 -7.98
CA GLY A 100 1.54 -30.82 -6.80
C GLY A 100 2.07 -29.37 -6.87
N ARG A 101 1.20 -28.45 -6.40
CA ARG A 101 1.45 -27.26 -5.53
C ARG A 101 2.28 -26.07 -6.03
N GLY A 102 1.58 -24.94 -6.15
CA GLY A 102 2.13 -23.59 -6.02
C GLY A 102 1.02 -22.54 -6.10
N GLN A 103 0.29 -22.34 -4.99
CA GLN A 103 -0.79 -21.36 -4.91
C GLN A 103 -0.21 -19.93 -4.96
N GLY A 104 -0.29 -19.30 -6.12
CA GLY A 104 -0.16 -17.85 -6.29
C GLY A 104 -1.50 -17.28 -6.73
N THR A 105 -2.26 -16.70 -5.82
CA THR A 105 -3.54 -16.06 -6.10
C THR A 105 -3.31 -14.76 -6.87
N GLY A 106 -3.06 -14.87 -8.18
CA GLY A 106 -3.09 -13.76 -9.11
C GLY A 106 -4.53 -13.53 -9.55
N THR A 107 -5.18 -12.50 -8.99
CA THR A 107 -6.53 -12.10 -9.40
C THR A 107 -6.50 -11.65 -10.86
N ARG A 108 -6.94 -12.54 -11.75
CA ARG A 108 -7.08 -12.29 -13.19
C ARG A 108 -8.32 -11.41 -13.41
N TRP A 109 -8.12 -10.10 -13.52
CA TRP A 109 -9.18 -9.19 -13.96
C TRP A 109 -9.46 -9.43 -15.44
N LYS A 110 -10.66 -9.97 -15.76
CA LYS A 110 -11.18 -9.99 -17.13
C LYS A 110 -11.64 -8.57 -17.48
N VAL A 111 -10.90 -7.87 -18.33
CA VAL A 111 -11.46 -6.74 -19.09
C VAL A 111 -12.36 -7.32 -20.16
N SER A 112 -13.66 -7.16 -19.97
CA SER A 112 -14.69 -7.48 -20.95
C SER A 112 -15.06 -6.23 -21.72
N GLY A 113 -15.05 -6.32 -23.05
CA GLY A 113 -15.98 -5.58 -23.89
C GLY A 113 -15.48 -4.24 -24.40
N GLY A 114 -15.13 -4.22 -25.69
CA GLY A 114 -14.85 -3.01 -26.44
C GLY A 114 -16.07 -2.10 -26.58
N GLY A 115 -15.82 -0.81 -26.40
CA GLY A 115 -16.66 0.28 -26.90
C GLY A 115 -15.82 1.11 -27.87
N ARG A 116 -16.11 0.97 -29.16
CA ARG A 116 -15.59 1.83 -30.22
C ARG A 116 -16.24 3.19 -30.03
N LEU A 117 -15.49 4.19 -29.56
CA LEU A 117 -15.94 5.58 -29.57
C LEU A 117 -15.82 6.12 -31.00
N VAL A 118 -16.95 6.60 -31.50
CA VAL A 118 -17.09 7.42 -32.70
C VAL A 118 -16.44 8.78 -32.52
#